data_AF-A0A8H4K0H3-F1
#
_entry.id   AF-A0A8H4K0H3-F1
#
_cell.length_a   1.000
_cell.length_b   1.000
_cell.length_c   1.000
_cell.angle_alpha   90.00
_cell.angle_beta   90.00
_cell.angle_gamma   90.00
#
_symmetry.space_group_name_H-M   'P 1'
#
loop_
_entity.id
_entity.type
_entity.pdbx_description
1 polymer ?
#
loop_
_entity_poly.entity_id
_entity_poly.type
_entity_poly.pdbx_seq_one_letter_code
_entity_poly.pdbx_strand_id
1 'polypeptide(L)'
;MASSNKSGRGTVARDFNNALQNTLAFEAMRYTANFARMAQAELSTPDYEELMKAVGEAADLLPATYDTKTDEWPAEAEEINQRIEEKLKGYDKLSGGFKKFAESARTATMLTKRQQ
;
A
#
# COMPACT_ATOMS: atom_id res chain seq x y z
N MET A 1 -1.61 -48.37 -25.52
CA MET A 1 -2.50 -47.37 -24.89
C MET A 1 -1.64 -46.22 -24.42
N ALA A 2 -1.72 -45.07 -25.08
CA ALA A 2 -0.95 -43.88 -24.71
C ALA A 2 -1.85 -42.95 -23.87
N SER A 3 -1.69 -42.98 -22.55
CA SER A 3 -2.27 -41.96 -21.67
C SER A 3 -1.25 -40.87 -21.43
N SER A 4 -1.35 -39.79 -22.20
CA SER A 4 -0.61 -38.56 -21.96
C SER A 4 -1.10 -37.91 -20.65
N ASN A 5 -0.34 -38.07 -19.57
CA ASN A 5 -0.58 -37.37 -18.32
C ASN A 5 -0.08 -35.92 -18.44
N LYS A 6 -0.89 -35.05 -19.06
CA LYS A 6 -0.68 -33.59 -19.08
C LYS A 6 -1.35 -33.00 -17.84
N SER A 7 -0.68 -33.02 -16.70
CA SER A 7 -1.17 -32.33 -15.50
C SER A 7 -0.01 -31.77 -14.68
N GLY A 8 0.06 -30.45 -14.51
CA GLY A 8 0.83 -29.88 -13.40
C GLY A 8 1.48 -28.51 -13.59
N ARG A 9 1.72 -28.03 -14.82
CA ARG A 9 2.41 -26.73 -14.98
C ARG A 9 1.51 -25.50 -14.83
N GLY A 10 0.21 -25.60 -15.10
CA GLY A 10 -0.74 -24.49 -14.95
C GLY A 10 -1.25 -24.26 -13.53
N THR A 11 -1.16 -25.27 -12.66
CA THR A 11 -1.66 -25.21 -11.28
C THR A 11 -0.67 -24.55 -10.34
N VAL A 12 0.62 -24.92 -10.41
CA VAL A 12 1.67 -24.36 -9.51
C VAL A 12 1.80 -22.84 -9.63
N ALA A 13 1.75 -22.29 -10.84
CA ALA A 13 1.81 -20.84 -11.04
C ALA A 13 0.56 -20.12 -10.50
N ARG A 14 -0.63 -20.72 -10.64
CA ARG A 14 -1.89 -20.19 -10.11
C ARG A 14 -1.92 -20.24 -8.59
N ASP A 15 -1.48 -21.36 -8.01
CA ASP A 15 -1.46 -21.57 -6.56
C ASP A 15 -0.43 -20.66 -5.89
N PHE A 16 0.75 -20.48 -6.51
CA PHE A 16 1.75 -19.51 -6.07
C PHE A 16 1.23 -18.07 -6.13
N ASN A 17 0.56 -17.68 -7.22
CA ASN A 17 0.01 -16.34 -7.36
C ASN A 17 -1.13 -16.09 -6.36
N ASN A 18 -1.96 -17.10 -6.09
CA ASN A 18 -2.97 -17.05 -5.04
C ASN A 18 -2.33 -16.91 -3.65
N ALA A 19 -1.28 -17.69 -3.35
CA ALA A 19 -0.59 -17.60 -2.06
C ALA A 19 0.05 -16.21 -1.85
N LEU A 20 0.64 -15.64 -2.91
CA LEU A 20 1.19 -14.29 -2.88
C LEU A 20 0.10 -13.23 -2.65
N GLN A 21 -1.04 -13.32 -3.36
CA GLN A 21 -2.15 -12.37 -3.18
C GLN A 21 -2.76 -12.44 -1.77
N ASN A 22 -2.75 -13.61 -1.13
CA ASN A 22 -3.23 -13.76 0.24
C ASN A 22 -2.21 -13.30 1.30
N THR A 23 -1.02 -12.86 0.89
CA THR A 23 0.01 -12.35 1.80
C THR A 23 -0.20 -10.84 1.99
N LEU A 24 -0.61 -10.43 3.19
CA LEU A 24 -0.84 -9.01 3.55
C LEU A 24 0.34 -8.10 3.19
N ALA A 25 1.58 -8.59 3.34
CA ALA A 25 2.79 -7.87 2.96
C ALA A 25 2.84 -7.55 1.46
N PHE A 26 2.46 -8.52 0.62
CA PHE A 26 2.49 -8.39 -0.83
C PHE A 26 1.39 -7.45 -1.31
N GLU A 27 0.19 -7.53 -0.73
CA GLU A 27 -0.89 -6.60 -1.05
C GLU A 27 -0.52 -5.15 -0.69
N ALA A 28 0.06 -4.95 0.50
CA ALA A 28 0.54 -3.66 0.95
C ALA A 28 1.62 -3.10 0.02
N MET A 29 2.67 -3.88 -0.27
CA MET A 29 3.74 -3.47 -1.21
C MET A 29 3.19 -3.15 -2.60
N ARG A 30 2.27 -3.96 -3.13
CA ARG A 30 1.66 -3.74 -4.44
C ARG A 30 0.84 -2.45 -4.46
N TYR A 31 0.02 -2.22 -3.43
CA TYR A 31 -0.76 -0.99 -3.33
C TYR A 31 0.15 0.23 -3.25
N THR A 32 1.14 0.20 -2.36
CA THR A 32 2.12 1.28 -2.19
C THR A 32 2.84 1.59 -3.50
N ALA A 33 3.36 0.57 -4.21
CA ALA A 33 4.05 0.77 -5.47
C ALA A 33 3.14 1.35 -6.56
N ASN A 34 1.90 0.88 -6.66
CA ASN A 34 0.93 1.38 -7.64
C ASN A 34 0.53 2.82 -7.36
N PHE A 35 0.25 3.16 -6.11
CA PHE A 35 -0.14 4.50 -5.70
C PHE A 35 1.01 5.49 -5.95
N ALA A 36 2.23 5.16 -5.53
CA ALA A 36 3.41 5.98 -5.80
C ALA A 36 3.62 6.21 -7.30
N ARG A 37 3.47 5.17 -8.14
CA ARG A 37 3.59 5.31 -9.60
C ARG A 37 2.53 6.24 -10.19
N MET A 38 1.29 6.17 -9.71
CA MET A 38 0.23 7.08 -10.16
C MET A 38 0.52 8.51 -9.71
N ALA A 39 0.91 8.70 -8.45
CA ALA A 39 1.25 10.01 -7.92
C ALA A 39 2.41 10.65 -8.69
N GLN A 40 3.46 9.89 -9.00
CA GLN A 40 4.61 10.39 -9.77
C GLN A 40 4.24 10.81 -11.20
N ALA A 41 3.20 10.22 -11.78
CA ALA A 41 2.75 10.54 -13.13
C ALA A 41 1.82 11.77 -13.19
N GLU A 42 1.09 12.03 -12.11
CA GLU A 42 0.04 13.07 -12.07
C GLU A 42 0.51 14.35 -11.34
N LEU A 43 1.42 14.23 -10.37
CA LEU A 43 1.88 15.33 -9.54
C LEU A 43 3.16 15.98 -10.06
N SER A 44 3.36 17.25 -9.70
CA SER A 44 4.66 17.89 -9.87
C SER A 44 5.71 17.25 -8.94
N THR A 45 7.00 17.37 -9.25
CA THR A 45 8.06 16.82 -8.39
C THR A 45 7.97 17.33 -6.93
N PRO A 46 7.76 18.64 -6.66
CA PRO A 46 7.58 19.11 -5.29
C PRO A 46 6.36 18.50 -4.58
N ASP A 47 5.22 18.39 -5.26
CA ASP A 47 3.99 17.84 -4.67
C ASP A 47 4.12 16.33 -4.40
N TYR A 48 4.84 15.61 -5.28
CA TYR A 48 5.16 14.20 -5.09
C TYR A 48 6.08 13.98 -3.88
N GLU A 49 7.14 14.78 -3.74
CA GLU A 49 8.04 14.72 -2.58
C GLU A 49 7.30 15.03 -1.27
N GLU A 50 6.42 16.04 -1.30
CA GLU A 50 5.59 16.38 -0.16
C GLU A 50 4.64 15.22 0.23
N LEU A 51 3.99 14.60 -0.76
CA LEU A 51 3.15 13.42 -0.54
C LEU A 51 3.94 12.29 0.13
N MET A 52 5.13 11.96 -0.38
CA MET A 52 5.95 10.88 0.19
C MET A 52 6.39 11.19 1.63
N LYS A 53 6.70 12.45 1.92
CA LYS A 53 7.01 12.89 3.29
C LYS A 53 5.81 12.75 4.22
N ALA A 54 4.64 13.22 3.78
CA ALA A 54 3.41 13.14 4.57
C ALA A 54 2.98 11.70 4.86
N VAL A 55 3.24 10.78 3.93
CA VAL A 55 3.00 9.34 4.12
C VAL A 55 3.90 8.77 5.21
N GLY A 56 5.18 9.15 5.23
CA GLY A 56 6.11 8.77 6.29
C GLY A 56 5.67 9.30 7.66
N GLU A 57 5.36 10.60 7.72
CA GLU A 57 4.87 11.26 8.94
C GLU A 57 3.60 10.59 9.49
N ALA A 58 2.59 10.37 8.63
CA ALA A 58 1.36 9.70 9.03
C ALA A 58 1.61 8.25 9.48
N ALA A 59 2.46 7.50 8.77
CA ALA A 59 2.79 6.12 9.11
C ALA A 59 3.52 6.00 10.46
N ASP A 60 4.40 6.96 10.79
CA ASP A 60 5.16 6.98 12.04
C ASP A 60 4.28 7.35 13.25
N LEU A 61 3.18 8.09 13.04
CA LEU A 61 2.21 8.41 14.08
C LEU A 61 1.34 7.21 14.47
N LEU A 62 1.24 6.17 13.63
CA LEU A 62 0.43 4.99 13.92
C LEU A 62 1.13 4.06 14.95
N PRO A 63 0.49 3.75 16.10
CA PRO A 63 1.10 2.98 17.18
C PRO A 63 1.47 1.56 16.71
N ALA A 64 2.54 0.97 17.24
CA ALA A 64 3.04 -0.36 16.82
C ALA A 64 1.96 -1.46 16.78
N THR A 65 0.95 -1.35 17.65
CA THR A 65 -0.19 -2.27 17.79
C THR A 65 -1.39 -1.93 16.90
N TYR A 66 -1.32 -0.86 16.11
CA TYR A 66 -2.41 -0.36 15.26
C TYR A 66 -2.95 -1.45 14.31
N ASP A 67 -4.26 -1.67 14.37
CA ASP A 67 -5.03 -2.54 13.47
C ASP A 67 -5.91 -1.69 12.54
N THR A 68 -5.65 -1.78 11.23
CA THR A 68 -6.35 -1.03 10.18
C THR A 68 -7.85 -1.34 10.10
N LYS A 69 -8.33 -2.39 10.77
CA LYS A 69 -9.75 -2.79 10.76
C LYS A 69 -10.54 -2.26 11.95
N THR A 70 -9.88 -1.97 13.07
CA THR A 70 -10.56 -1.66 14.34
C THR A 70 -10.18 -0.30 14.91
N ASP A 71 -8.99 0.18 14.59
CA ASP A 71 -8.44 1.37 15.21
C ASP A 71 -8.71 2.60 14.35
N GLU A 72 -9.02 3.71 15.02
CA GLU A 72 -9.10 5.01 14.38
C GLU A 72 -7.71 5.64 14.27
N TRP A 73 -7.51 6.51 13.29
CA TRP A 73 -6.28 7.28 13.16
C TRP A 73 -6.12 8.26 14.34
N PRO A 74 -4.91 8.41 14.89
CA PRO A 74 -4.59 9.50 15.81
C PRO A 74 -4.92 10.86 15.18
N ALA A 75 -5.30 11.84 16.01
CA ALA A 75 -5.74 13.15 15.53
C ALA A 75 -4.68 13.83 14.64
N GLU A 76 -3.40 13.72 15.01
CA GLU A 76 -2.28 14.28 14.25
C GLU A 76 -2.14 13.63 12.86
N ALA A 77 -2.39 12.32 12.77
CA ALA A 77 -2.39 11.61 11.49
C ALA A 77 -3.62 12.01 10.65
N GLU A 78 -4.76 12.23 11.29
CA GLU A 78 -5.99 12.67 10.63
C GLU A 78 -5.85 14.09 10.04
N GLU A 79 -5.18 15.00 10.75
CA GLU A 79 -4.86 16.34 10.24
C GLU A 79 -3.98 16.27 8.99
N ILE A 80 -2.95 15.42 8.98
CA ILE A 80 -2.13 15.17 7.79
C ILE A 80 -2.99 14.62 6.65
N ASN A 81 -3.84 13.65 6.94
CA ASN A 81 -4.75 13.08 5.94
C ASN A 81 -5.65 14.16 5.32
N GLN A 82 -6.31 14.99 6.13
CA GLN A 82 -7.19 16.05 5.63
C GLN A 82 -6.43 17.06 4.76
N ARG A 83 -5.23 17.48 5.20
CA ARG A 83 -4.38 18.41 4.44
C ARG A 83 -4.01 17.84 3.07
N ILE A 84 -3.59 16.57 3.01
CA ILE A 84 -3.17 15.93 1.76
C ILE A 84 -4.37 15.63 0.88
N GLU A 85 -5.48 15.16 1.43
CA GLU A 85 -6.69 14.87 0.66
C GLU A 85 -7.28 16.13 0.01
N GLU A 86 -7.24 17.30 0.69
CA GLU A 86 -7.67 18.55 0.05
C GLU A 86 -6.74 18.94 -1.12
N LYS A 87 -5.43 18.67 -1.02
CA LYS A 87 -4.50 18.86 -2.16
C LYS A 87 -4.76 17.87 -3.29
N LEU A 88 -5.10 16.63 -2.96
CA LEU A 88 -5.33 15.55 -3.91
C LEU A 88 -6.72 15.58 -4.55
N LYS A 89 -7.63 16.45 -4.08
CA LYS A 89 -9.03 16.54 -4.51
C LYS A 89 -9.24 16.76 -6.01
N GLY A 90 -8.26 17.36 -6.69
CA GLY A 90 -8.27 17.54 -8.16
C GLY A 90 -7.74 16.35 -8.96
N TYR A 91 -7.25 15.31 -8.28
CA TYR A 91 -6.61 14.15 -8.88
C TYR A 91 -7.43 12.89 -8.62
N ASP A 92 -8.40 12.59 -9.49
CA ASP A 92 -9.38 11.50 -9.33
C ASP A 92 -8.78 10.13 -8.97
N LYS A 93 -7.56 9.86 -9.43
CA LYS A 93 -6.85 8.59 -9.19
C LYS A 93 -6.15 8.52 -7.82
N LEU A 94 -6.00 9.66 -7.15
CA LEU A 94 -5.26 9.80 -5.89
C LEU A 94 -6.18 10.18 -4.73
N SER A 95 -7.23 10.96 -4.99
CA SER A 95 -8.20 11.40 -3.98
C SER A 95 -8.87 10.21 -3.28
N GLY A 96 -8.99 10.30 -1.95
CA GLY A 96 -9.52 9.27 -1.07
C GLY A 96 -8.57 8.09 -0.81
N GLY A 97 -7.36 8.14 -1.37
CA GLY A 97 -6.40 7.03 -1.31
C GLY A 97 -5.29 7.18 -0.28
N PHE A 98 -5.15 8.35 0.37
CA PHE A 98 -4.01 8.67 1.22
C PHE A 98 -3.91 7.76 2.44
N LYS A 99 -5.00 7.57 3.19
CA LYS A 99 -5.00 6.71 4.38
C LYS A 99 -4.49 5.31 4.09
N LYS A 100 -5.09 4.68 3.07
CA LYS A 100 -4.70 3.33 2.65
C LYS A 100 -3.25 3.27 2.18
N PHE A 101 -2.74 4.35 1.59
CA PHE A 101 -1.34 4.45 1.17
C PHE A 101 -0.39 4.49 2.36
N ALA A 102 -0.68 5.31 3.37
CA ALA A 102 0.10 5.36 4.62
C ALA A 102 0.08 4.02 5.38
N GLU A 103 -1.08 3.40 5.53
CA GLU A 103 -1.21 2.09 6.20
C GLU A 103 -0.46 0.98 5.46
N SER A 104 -0.54 0.97 4.13
CA SER A 104 0.17 0.01 3.29
C SER A 104 1.68 0.23 3.34
N ALA A 105 2.14 1.49 3.29
CA ALA A 105 3.56 1.84 3.39
C ALA A 105 4.13 1.42 4.76
N ARG A 106 3.39 1.66 5.83
CA ARG A 106 3.74 1.22 7.18
C ARG A 106 3.85 -0.30 7.28
N THR A 107 2.84 -1.01 6.78
CA THR A 107 2.80 -2.48 6.80
C THR A 107 3.98 -3.08 6.04
N ALA A 108 4.29 -2.54 4.86
CA ALA A 108 5.46 -2.93 4.09
C ALA A 108 6.77 -2.70 4.87
N THR A 109 6.90 -1.56 5.55
CA THR A 109 8.11 -1.16 6.29
C THR A 109 8.32 -1.95 7.59
N MET A 110 7.25 -2.24 8.33
CA MET A 110 7.36 -3.06 9.55
C MET A 110 7.78 -4.50 9.23
N LEU A 111 7.31 -5.03 8.10
CA LEU A 111 7.60 -6.40 7.71
C LEU A 111 9.00 -6.56 7.12
N THR A 112 9.54 -5.54 6.43
CA THR A 112 10.95 -5.54 6.03
C THR A 112 11.89 -5.46 7.23
N LYS A 113 11.56 -4.66 8.25
CA LYS A 113 12.34 -4.60 9.51
C LYS A 113 12.32 -5.90 10.33
N ARG A 114 11.31 -6.77 10.17
CA ARG A 114 11.24 -8.09 10.82
C ARG A 114 12.03 -9.18 10.08
N GLN A 115 12.44 -8.94 8.84
CA GLN A 115 13.16 -9.89 8.00
C GLN A 115 14.67 -9.62 7.91
N GLN A 116 15.16 -8.53 8.50
CA GLN A 116 16.58 -8.18 8.64
C GLN A 116 17.08 -8.59 10.02
#